data_AF-A0A5C7MMZ7-F1
#
_entry.id   AF-A0A5C7MMZ7-F1
#
_cell.length_a   1.000
_cell.length_b   1.000
_cell.length_c   1.000
_cell.angle_alpha   90.00
_cell.angle_beta   90.00
_cell.angle_gamma   90.00
#
_symmetry.space_group_name_H-M   'P 1'
#
loop_
_entity.id
_entity.type
_entity.pdbx_description
1 polymer ?
#
loop_
_entity_poly.entity_id
_entity_poly.type
_entity_poly.pdbx_seq_one_letter_code
_entity_poly.pdbx_strand_id
1 'polypeptide(L)'
;QGHCNNFLEAVDRFLESRIDRSNDAVVRQGHTSLVRPYPISIAWPNPWADQAPSVEQCRRSIREELGVTEDTLIGLGVDRIDYTKGIAERLLAVEALLEKQPQLVGRFVFVQLGAPSRTVIPRYRSLNEDLIDLAARINARFGGSGYQPIHFARSHHEPPTVFRFYRACDFCYVSSLHDGMNLVAKEFVAARQDEQGVLILSAFAGAAHELTEALIVNPYDIEQASTAMHAALTMPQQVQRARMRALRSLVSEFNVYRWAGRMLLDAARLRERARLQNQLAHPNSAASPLALGPMGRQPA
;
A
#
# COMPACT_ATOMS: atom_id res chain seq x y z
N GLN A 1 13.20 -9.16 2.65
CA GLN A 1 14.00 -10.28 3.18
C GLN A 1 13.54 -10.76 4.57
N GLY A 2 13.22 -9.87 5.53
CA GLY A 2 12.90 -10.27 6.91
C GLY A 2 11.84 -11.38 7.07
N HIS A 3 10.69 -11.29 6.39
CA HIS A 3 9.66 -12.35 6.48
C HIS A 3 10.13 -13.71 5.94
N CYS A 4 10.99 -13.73 4.92
CA CYS A 4 11.57 -14.97 4.40
C CYS A 4 12.50 -15.60 5.44
N ASN A 5 13.34 -14.79 6.10
CA ASN A 5 14.23 -15.26 7.15
C ASN A 5 13.43 -15.82 8.33
N ASN A 6 12.40 -15.10 8.79
CA ASN A 6 11.52 -15.57 9.88
C ASN A 6 10.83 -16.90 9.52
N PHE A 7 10.42 -17.06 8.26
CA PHE A 7 9.86 -18.33 7.79
C PHE A 7 10.89 -19.46 7.82
N LEU A 8 12.10 -19.24 7.30
CA LEU A 8 13.18 -20.23 7.32
C LEU A 8 13.57 -20.63 8.75
N GLU A 9 13.67 -19.67 9.67
CA GLU A 9 13.95 -19.92 11.09
C GLU A 9 12.83 -20.68 11.80
N ALA A 10 11.57 -20.37 11.49
CA ALA A 10 10.44 -21.12 12.02
C ALA A 10 10.46 -22.57 11.54
N VAL A 11 10.73 -22.80 10.25
CA VAL A 11 10.83 -24.15 9.70
C VAL A 11 11.98 -24.93 10.35
N ASP A 12 13.16 -24.32 10.48
CA ASP A 12 14.33 -24.92 11.14
C ASP A 12 14.02 -25.38 12.58
N ARG A 13 13.25 -24.56 13.31
CA ARG A 13 12.91 -24.80 14.70
C ARG A 13 11.82 -25.85 14.91
N PHE A 14 10.82 -25.90 14.03
CA PHE A 14 9.60 -26.67 14.28
C PHE A 14 9.42 -27.89 13.37
N LEU A 15 10.17 -27.99 12.27
CA LEU A 15 10.04 -29.07 11.30
C LEU A 15 11.37 -29.76 11.07
N GLU A 16 11.38 -31.10 11.14
CA GLU A 16 12.51 -31.90 10.71
C GLU A 16 12.73 -31.72 9.19
N SER A 17 13.68 -30.85 8.86
CA SER A 17 13.98 -30.41 7.51
C SER A 17 15.41 -29.86 7.48
N ARG A 18 16.01 -29.82 6.28
CA ARG A 18 17.32 -29.20 6.08
C ARG A 18 17.13 -27.83 5.46
N ILE A 19 17.61 -26.79 6.12
CA ILE A 19 17.63 -25.43 5.57
C ILE A 19 18.87 -25.25 4.68
N ASP A 20 18.64 -24.99 3.39
CA ASP A 20 19.68 -24.57 2.46
C ASP A 20 19.70 -23.04 2.40
N ARG A 21 20.53 -22.42 3.26
CA ARG A 21 20.67 -20.96 3.32
C ARG A 21 21.36 -20.37 2.09
N SER A 22 22.13 -21.15 1.34
CA SER A 22 22.79 -20.66 0.12
C SER A 22 21.79 -20.39 -1.00
N ASN A 23 20.69 -21.15 -1.02
CA ASN A 23 19.63 -21.03 -2.01
C ASN A 23 18.31 -20.50 -1.43
N ASP A 24 18.30 -20.00 -0.18
CA ASP A 24 17.09 -19.62 0.55
C ASP A 24 15.98 -20.68 0.37
N ALA A 25 16.25 -21.93 0.79
CA ALA A 25 15.37 -23.05 0.51
C ALA A 25 15.21 -24.01 1.71
N VAL A 26 14.09 -24.72 1.73
CA VAL A 26 13.79 -25.81 2.66
C VAL A 26 13.82 -27.12 1.91
N VAL A 27 14.63 -28.08 2.38
CA VAL A 27 14.65 -29.45 1.84
C VAL A 27 14.01 -30.40 2.83
N ARG A 28 12.92 -31.05 2.43
CA ARG A 28 12.18 -32.00 3.27
C ARG A 28 11.68 -33.17 2.43
N GLN A 29 11.95 -34.40 2.89
CA GLN A 29 11.53 -35.64 2.21
C GLN A 29 11.91 -35.66 0.71
N GLY A 30 13.11 -35.19 0.37
CA GLY A 30 13.59 -35.11 -1.02
C GLY A 30 13.01 -33.94 -1.84
N HIS A 31 12.03 -33.20 -1.32
CA HIS A 31 11.48 -32.02 -1.97
C HIS A 31 12.22 -30.76 -1.56
N THR A 32 12.50 -29.88 -2.52
CA THR A 32 13.10 -28.56 -2.29
C THR A 32 12.06 -27.47 -2.53
N SER A 33 11.83 -26.63 -1.52
CA SER A 33 10.95 -25.47 -1.58
C SER A 33 11.77 -24.19 -1.46
N LEU A 34 11.80 -23.38 -2.53
CA LEU A 34 12.46 -22.07 -2.49
C LEU A 34 11.59 -21.06 -1.71
N VAL A 35 12.25 -20.22 -0.93
CA VAL A 35 11.65 -19.10 -0.19
C VAL A 35 12.20 -17.82 -0.80
N ARG A 36 11.33 -16.97 -1.33
CA ARG A 36 11.73 -15.75 -2.05
C ARG A 36 10.82 -14.58 -1.71
N PRO A 37 11.36 -13.36 -1.59
CA PRO A 37 10.55 -12.16 -1.43
C PRO A 37 10.04 -11.69 -2.80
N TYR A 38 8.73 -11.50 -2.92
CA TYR A 38 8.12 -10.86 -4.08
C TYR A 38 7.25 -9.69 -3.60
N PRO A 39 7.81 -8.47 -3.45
CA PRO A 39 7.02 -7.32 -3.02
C PRO A 39 5.95 -7.02 -4.06
N ILE A 40 4.69 -7.18 -3.67
CA ILE A 40 3.55 -6.95 -4.55
C ILE A 40 3.42 -5.46 -4.87
N SER A 41 2.80 -5.16 -6.00
CA SER A 41 2.59 -3.79 -6.48
C SER A 41 1.24 -3.68 -7.18
N ILE A 42 0.97 -2.50 -7.72
CA ILE A 42 -0.28 -2.18 -8.42
C ILE A 42 -0.13 -2.26 -9.93
N ALA A 43 -1.27 -2.28 -10.63
CA ALA A 43 -1.30 -2.11 -12.07
C ALA A 43 -0.78 -0.71 -12.46
N TRP A 44 0.03 -0.65 -13.51
CA TRP A 44 0.53 0.59 -14.07
C TRP A 44 0.44 0.56 -15.60
N PRO A 45 -0.09 1.60 -16.26
CA PRO A 45 -0.72 2.79 -15.67
C PRO A 45 -1.99 2.46 -14.88
N ASN A 46 -2.44 3.39 -14.02
CA ASN A 46 -3.65 3.18 -13.24
C ASN A 46 -4.88 3.11 -14.18
N PRO A 47 -5.74 2.06 -14.10
CA PRO A 47 -6.88 1.89 -15.00
C PRO A 47 -7.87 3.05 -15.04
N TRP A 48 -7.97 3.84 -13.97
CA TRP A 48 -8.89 4.97 -13.86
C TRP A 48 -8.28 6.29 -14.34
N ALA A 49 -6.98 6.32 -14.67
CA ALA A 49 -6.26 7.54 -14.99
C ALA A 49 -6.84 8.26 -16.22
N ASP A 50 -7.21 7.52 -17.25
CA ASP A 50 -7.65 8.09 -18.54
C ASP A 50 -9.06 8.72 -18.48
N GLN A 51 -9.91 8.23 -17.56
CA GLN A 51 -11.29 8.69 -17.40
C GLN A 51 -11.45 9.66 -16.21
N ALA A 52 -10.43 9.76 -15.36
CA ALA A 52 -10.51 10.59 -14.17
C ALA A 52 -10.39 12.09 -14.52
N PRO A 53 -11.16 12.96 -13.83
CA PRO A 53 -11.00 14.41 -13.97
C PRO A 53 -9.56 14.84 -13.70
N SER A 54 -9.16 15.99 -14.25
CA SER A 54 -7.85 16.59 -13.97
C SER A 54 -7.62 16.80 -12.47
N VAL A 55 -6.36 16.87 -12.04
CA VAL A 55 -6.01 17.09 -10.62
C VAL A 55 -6.71 18.34 -10.06
N GLU A 56 -6.75 19.44 -10.83
CA GLU A 56 -7.40 20.67 -10.40
C GLU A 56 -8.92 20.54 -10.28
N GLN A 57 -9.57 19.79 -11.18
CA GLN A 57 -11.00 19.49 -11.04
C GLN A 57 -11.28 18.62 -9.82
N CYS A 58 -10.45 17.59 -9.55
CA CYS A 58 -10.56 16.79 -8.35
C CYS A 58 -10.40 17.65 -7.09
N ARG A 59 -9.37 18.51 -7.04
CA ARG A 59 -9.13 19.46 -5.95
C ARG A 59 -10.34 20.35 -5.67
N ARG A 60 -10.87 21.01 -6.71
CA ARG A 60 -12.05 21.88 -6.57
C ARG A 60 -13.26 21.10 -6.06
N SER A 61 -13.62 20.02 -6.76
CA SER A 61 -14.82 19.23 -6.43
C SER A 61 -14.78 18.62 -5.03
N ILE A 62 -13.62 18.15 -4.56
CA ILE A 62 -13.49 17.63 -3.19
C ILE A 62 -13.62 18.75 -2.15
N ARG A 63 -13.10 19.96 -2.41
CA ARG A 63 -13.29 21.08 -1.47
C ARG A 63 -14.75 21.52 -1.39
N GLU A 64 -15.45 21.54 -2.53
CA GLU A 64 -16.90 21.76 -2.58
C GLU A 64 -17.67 20.70 -1.80
N GLU A 65 -17.36 19.41 -1.99
CA GLU A 65 -17.97 18.28 -1.26
C GLU A 65 -17.75 18.37 0.26
N LEU A 66 -16.58 18.85 0.69
CA LEU A 66 -16.23 19.02 2.10
C LEU A 66 -16.78 20.33 2.69
N GLY A 67 -17.30 21.25 1.87
CA GLY A 67 -17.78 22.56 2.30
C GLY A 67 -16.66 23.50 2.77
N VAL A 68 -15.45 23.38 2.22
CA VAL A 68 -14.28 24.18 2.62
C VAL A 68 -13.82 25.14 1.52
N THR A 69 -12.99 26.12 1.88
CA THR A 69 -12.51 27.15 0.94
C THR A 69 -11.50 26.58 -0.05
N GLU A 70 -11.31 27.25 -1.19
CA GLU A 70 -10.37 26.82 -2.24
C GLU A 70 -8.91 26.73 -1.75
N ASP A 71 -8.53 27.54 -0.77
CA ASP A 71 -7.19 27.56 -0.16
C ASP A 71 -7.02 26.52 0.96
N THR A 72 -8.05 25.74 1.27
CA THR A 72 -7.98 24.73 2.33
C THR A 72 -7.06 23.58 1.91
N LEU A 73 -6.10 23.29 2.77
CA LEU A 73 -5.15 22.19 2.64
C LEU A 73 -5.81 20.87 3.05
N ILE A 74 -5.53 19.78 2.32
CA ILE A 74 -6.17 18.48 2.51
C ILE A 74 -5.12 17.41 2.82
N GLY A 75 -5.16 16.84 4.02
CA GLY A 75 -4.51 15.58 4.34
C GLY A 75 -5.45 14.39 4.07
N LEU A 76 -4.89 13.25 3.67
CA LEU A 76 -5.68 12.06 3.35
C LEU A 76 -5.12 10.80 4.03
N GLY A 77 -6.03 10.01 4.59
CA GLY A 77 -5.80 8.63 5.01
C GLY A 77 -6.83 7.70 4.37
N VAL A 78 -6.39 6.54 3.87
CA VAL A 78 -7.27 5.55 3.23
C VAL A 78 -6.95 4.17 3.76
N ASP A 79 -7.87 3.56 4.50
CA ASP A 79 -7.64 2.24 5.07
C ASP A 79 -8.93 1.46 5.28
N ARG A 80 -8.79 0.15 5.45
CA ARG A 80 -9.78 -0.61 6.20
C ARG A 80 -9.64 -0.27 7.69
N ILE A 81 -10.76 -0.20 8.40
CA ILE A 81 -10.72 0.01 9.85
C ILE A 81 -10.21 -1.28 10.51
N ASP A 82 -8.92 -1.29 10.80
CA ASP A 82 -8.13 -2.43 11.27
C ASP A 82 -7.03 -1.90 12.20
N TYR A 83 -6.79 -2.61 13.32
CA TYR A 83 -5.85 -2.17 14.36
C TYR A 83 -4.39 -2.12 13.88
N THR A 84 -4.08 -2.75 12.74
CA THR A 84 -2.75 -2.70 12.13
C THR A 84 -2.49 -1.42 11.34
N LYS A 85 -3.53 -0.64 11.02
CA LYS A 85 -3.43 0.52 10.11
C LYS A 85 -3.08 1.83 10.79
N GLY A 86 -2.99 1.84 12.11
CA GLY A 86 -2.53 2.98 12.90
C GLY A 86 -3.39 4.23 12.71
N ILE A 87 -4.71 4.06 12.55
CA ILE A 87 -5.63 5.18 12.30
C ILE A 87 -5.69 6.08 13.55
N ALA A 88 -5.67 5.51 14.76
CA ALA A 88 -5.70 6.30 15.99
C ALA A 88 -4.47 7.22 16.09
N GLU A 89 -3.28 6.66 15.88
CA GLU A 89 -2.00 7.38 15.85
C GLU A 89 -2.01 8.49 14.79
N ARG A 90 -2.63 8.23 13.64
CA ARG A 90 -2.80 9.23 12.59
C ARG A 90 -3.67 10.41 13.02
N LEU A 91 -4.82 10.15 13.65
CA LEU A 91 -5.71 11.21 14.13
C LEU A 91 -5.05 11.99 15.28
N LEU A 92 -4.30 11.32 16.15
CA LEU A 92 -3.51 11.98 17.19
C LEU A 92 -2.39 12.86 16.62
N ALA A 93 -1.74 12.44 15.52
CA ALA A 93 -0.76 13.28 14.83
C ALA A 93 -1.39 14.52 14.17
N VAL A 94 -2.63 14.41 13.69
CA VAL A 94 -3.42 15.56 13.23
C VAL A 94 -3.74 16.50 14.39
N GLU A 95 -4.14 15.98 15.55
CA GLU A 95 -4.34 16.81 16.75
C GLU A 95 -3.04 17.55 17.14
N ALA A 96 -1.93 16.83 17.26
CA ALA A 96 -0.63 17.44 17.59
C ALA A 96 -0.18 18.49 16.55
N LEU A 97 -0.49 18.27 15.26
CA LEU A 97 -0.25 19.28 14.21
C LEU A 97 -1.03 20.56 14.49
N LEU A 98 -2.32 20.46 14.81
CA LEU A 98 -3.19 21.62 15.05
C LEU A 98 -2.83 22.34 16.35
N GLU A 99 -2.35 21.63 17.37
CA GLU A 99 -1.82 22.23 18.60
C GLU A 99 -0.56 23.06 18.33
N LYS A 100 0.38 22.51 17.55
CA LYS A 100 1.67 23.17 17.27
C LYS A 100 1.56 24.27 16.24
N GLN A 101 0.59 24.17 15.33
CA GLN A 101 0.39 25.09 14.23
C GLN A 101 -1.04 25.66 14.25
N PRO A 102 -1.39 26.52 15.23
CA PRO A 102 -2.74 27.06 15.36
C PRO A 102 -3.23 27.79 14.10
N GLN A 103 -2.33 28.31 13.28
CA GLN A 103 -2.64 28.95 12.00
C GLN A 103 -3.23 28.00 10.95
N LEU A 104 -3.17 26.68 11.15
CA LEU A 104 -3.80 25.68 10.28
C LEU A 104 -5.26 25.43 10.64
N VAL A 105 -5.71 25.82 11.84
CA VAL A 105 -7.11 25.70 12.24
C VAL A 105 -7.97 26.56 11.31
N GLY A 106 -8.98 25.95 10.69
CA GLY A 106 -9.83 26.58 9.66
C GLY A 106 -9.22 26.65 8.26
N ARG A 107 -7.95 26.21 8.09
CA ARG A 107 -7.22 26.21 6.81
C ARG A 107 -6.73 24.83 6.38
N PHE A 108 -6.89 23.84 7.24
CA PHE A 108 -6.50 22.45 6.99
C PHE A 108 -7.64 21.52 7.38
N VAL A 109 -7.84 20.48 6.59
CA VAL A 109 -8.71 19.34 6.91
C VAL A 109 -7.99 18.03 6.65
N PHE A 110 -8.28 17.04 7.47
CA PHE A 110 -7.85 15.67 7.30
C PHE A 110 -9.03 14.78 6.95
N VAL A 111 -8.97 14.14 5.78
CA VAL A 111 -9.99 13.19 5.34
C VAL A 111 -9.52 11.77 5.64
N GLN A 112 -10.28 11.04 6.44
CA GLN A 112 -10.07 9.61 6.68
C GLN A 112 -11.16 8.80 5.97
N LEU A 113 -10.80 8.13 4.88
CA LEU A 113 -11.66 7.14 4.23
C LEU A 113 -11.45 5.80 4.95
N GLY A 114 -12.45 5.36 5.71
CA GLY A 114 -12.38 4.18 6.57
C GLY A 114 -13.42 3.14 6.19
N ALA A 115 -13.02 2.11 5.43
CA ALA A 115 -13.91 1.02 5.09
C ALA A 115 -14.12 0.09 6.30
N PRO A 116 -15.37 -0.11 6.79
CA PRO A 116 -15.64 -1.03 7.89
C PRO A 116 -15.17 -2.44 7.56
N SER A 117 -14.46 -3.10 8.48
CA SER A 117 -13.98 -4.46 8.30
C SER A 117 -14.24 -5.30 9.54
N ARG A 118 -14.67 -6.56 9.32
CA ARG A 118 -14.80 -7.59 10.36
C ARG A 118 -15.57 -7.14 11.62
N THR A 119 -16.62 -6.34 11.44
CA THR A 119 -17.41 -5.70 12.52
C THR A 119 -18.13 -6.67 13.45
N VAL A 120 -18.24 -7.94 13.07
CA VAL A 120 -18.72 -9.03 13.93
C VAL A 120 -17.73 -9.40 15.04
N ILE A 121 -16.45 -9.07 14.88
CA ILE A 121 -15.41 -9.34 15.88
C ILE A 121 -15.41 -8.18 16.90
N PRO A 122 -15.61 -8.45 18.21
CA PRO A 122 -15.73 -7.40 19.23
C PRO A 122 -14.61 -6.36 19.20
N ARG A 123 -13.35 -6.82 19.06
CA ARG A 123 -12.19 -5.92 18.98
C ARG A 123 -12.25 -4.93 17.81
N TYR A 124 -12.79 -5.34 16.66
CA TYR A 124 -12.96 -4.45 15.51
C TYR A 124 -14.10 -3.47 15.74
N ARG A 125 -15.17 -3.88 16.41
CA ARG A 125 -16.28 -2.98 16.78
C ARG A 125 -15.81 -1.88 17.73
N SER A 126 -15.13 -2.24 18.81
CA SER A 126 -14.58 -1.27 19.77
C SER A 126 -13.63 -0.30 19.08
N LEU A 127 -12.72 -0.80 18.22
CA LEU A 127 -11.86 0.07 17.43
C LEU A 127 -12.64 1.07 16.56
N ASN A 128 -13.75 0.65 15.94
CA ASN A 128 -14.56 1.58 15.14
C ASN A 128 -15.17 2.68 16.01
N GLU A 129 -15.70 2.33 17.19
CA GLU A 129 -16.28 3.25 18.15
C GLU A 129 -15.22 4.22 18.68
N ASP A 130 -14.08 3.71 19.14
CA ASP A 130 -12.95 4.50 19.66
C ASP A 130 -12.44 5.52 18.62
N LEU A 131 -12.36 5.15 17.34
CA LEU A 131 -11.92 6.04 16.28
C LEU A 131 -12.94 7.14 15.95
N ILE A 132 -14.23 6.83 16.02
CA ILE A 132 -15.30 7.82 15.84
C ILE A 132 -15.26 8.83 16.98
N ASP A 133 -15.18 8.34 18.22
CA ASP A 133 -15.13 9.18 19.41
C ASP A 133 -13.87 10.04 19.43
N LEU A 134 -12.72 9.50 19.00
CA LEU A 134 -11.48 10.25 18.84
C LEU A 134 -11.62 11.37 17.81
N ALA A 135 -12.16 11.08 16.62
CA ALA A 135 -12.41 12.09 15.59
C ALA A 135 -13.39 13.17 16.08
N ALA A 136 -14.47 12.77 16.76
CA ALA A 136 -15.46 13.68 17.33
C ALA A 136 -14.84 14.59 18.41
N ARG A 137 -14.01 14.05 19.29
CA ARG A 137 -13.28 14.80 20.32
C ARG A 137 -12.37 15.86 19.69
N ILE A 138 -11.59 15.50 18.67
CA ILE A 138 -10.69 16.44 17.98
C ILE A 138 -11.50 17.51 17.24
N ASN A 139 -12.58 17.12 16.56
CA ASN A 139 -13.50 18.05 15.90
C ASN A 139 -14.16 19.01 16.90
N ALA A 140 -14.54 18.56 18.09
CA ALA A 140 -15.10 19.43 19.12
C ALA A 140 -14.07 20.44 19.65
N ARG A 141 -12.78 20.07 19.66
CA ARG A 141 -11.69 20.91 20.17
C ARG A 141 -11.21 21.96 19.18
N PHE A 142 -11.07 21.60 17.90
CA PHE A 142 -10.50 22.50 16.88
C PHE A 142 -11.49 22.90 15.77
N GLY A 143 -12.69 22.32 15.75
CA GLY A 143 -13.75 22.70 14.81
C GLY A 143 -14.48 23.98 15.19
N GLY A 144 -15.47 24.36 14.38
CA GLY A 144 -16.27 25.57 14.57
C GLY A 144 -17.52 25.58 13.69
N SER A 145 -18.18 26.74 13.57
CA SER A 145 -19.44 26.92 12.82
C SER A 145 -19.28 26.62 11.32
N GLY A 146 -19.45 25.35 10.94
CA GLY A 146 -19.34 24.86 9.56
C GLY A 146 -17.98 24.26 9.19
N TYR A 147 -17.03 24.17 10.13
CA TYR A 147 -15.68 23.64 9.90
C TYR A 147 -15.39 22.46 10.83
N GLN A 148 -14.89 21.36 10.25
CA GLN A 148 -14.37 20.22 10.99
C GLN A 148 -12.97 19.88 10.50
N PRO A 149 -11.95 19.82 11.37
CA PRO A 149 -10.61 19.44 10.97
C PRO A 149 -10.50 17.98 10.52
N ILE A 150 -11.41 17.09 10.92
CA ILE A 150 -11.39 15.67 10.57
C ILE A 150 -12.72 15.28 9.92
N HIS A 151 -12.67 14.87 8.65
CA HIS A 151 -13.78 14.25 7.95
C HIS A 151 -13.58 12.74 7.92
N PHE A 152 -14.23 12.02 8.84
CA PHE A 152 -14.15 10.56 8.91
C PHE A 152 -15.29 9.93 8.10
N ALA A 153 -14.99 9.51 6.86
CA ALA A 153 -15.94 8.85 5.99
C ALA A 153 -15.92 7.33 6.23
N ARG A 154 -16.86 6.86 7.06
CA ARG A 154 -17.01 5.44 7.39
C ARG A 154 -17.90 4.71 6.38
N SER A 155 -17.38 4.44 5.19
CA SER A 155 -18.07 3.67 4.17
C SER A 155 -17.11 2.95 3.23
N HIS A 156 -17.64 2.00 2.46
CA HIS A 156 -16.90 1.45 1.32
C HIS A 156 -16.92 2.50 0.21
N HIS A 157 -15.73 2.87 -0.27
CA HIS A 157 -15.57 3.78 -1.39
C HIS A 157 -15.04 3.01 -2.58
N GLU A 158 -15.72 3.13 -3.71
CA GLU A 158 -15.28 2.55 -4.96
C GLU A 158 -13.94 3.17 -5.40
N PRO A 159 -13.08 2.42 -6.11
CA PRO A 159 -11.75 2.89 -6.48
C PRO A 159 -11.71 4.25 -7.21
N PRO A 160 -12.64 4.59 -8.13
CA PRO A 160 -12.68 5.91 -8.76
C PRO A 160 -12.86 7.06 -7.76
N THR A 161 -13.64 6.85 -6.69
CA THR A 161 -13.84 7.84 -5.63
C THR A 161 -12.55 8.07 -4.86
N VAL A 162 -11.90 6.99 -4.42
CA VAL A 162 -10.60 7.07 -3.72
C VAL A 162 -9.55 7.75 -4.60
N PHE A 163 -9.54 7.44 -5.90
CA PHE A 163 -8.63 8.05 -6.87
C PHE A 163 -8.78 9.57 -6.95
N ARG A 164 -10.01 10.11 -6.89
CA ARG A 164 -10.24 11.56 -6.82
C ARG A 164 -9.63 12.19 -5.57
N PHE A 165 -9.77 11.53 -4.41
CA PHE A 165 -9.15 11.99 -3.16
C PHE A 165 -7.62 11.98 -3.24
N TYR A 166 -7.01 10.93 -3.81
CA TYR A 166 -5.56 10.90 -4.01
C TYR A 166 -5.08 12.07 -4.87
N ARG A 167 -5.82 12.44 -5.91
CA ARG A 167 -5.51 13.60 -6.77
C ARG A 167 -5.74 14.92 -6.05
N ALA A 168 -6.73 15.00 -5.16
CA ALA A 168 -7.11 16.24 -4.50
C ALA A 168 -6.20 16.62 -3.31
N CYS A 169 -5.67 15.63 -2.58
CA CYS A 169 -4.96 15.91 -1.33
C CYS A 169 -3.58 16.56 -1.52
N ASP A 170 -3.11 17.27 -0.50
CA ASP A 170 -1.76 17.83 -0.43
C ASP A 170 -0.77 16.82 0.17
N PHE A 171 -1.23 15.94 1.04
CA PHE A 171 -0.48 14.76 1.43
C PHE A 171 -1.37 13.54 1.65
N CYS A 172 -0.78 12.36 1.46
CA CYS A 172 -1.35 11.10 1.88
C CYS A 172 -0.48 10.52 3.01
N TYR A 173 -1.10 10.12 4.12
CA TYR A 173 -0.40 9.51 5.24
C TYR A 173 -0.82 8.06 5.44
N VAL A 174 0.15 7.16 5.28
CA VAL A 174 0.04 5.74 5.56
C VAL A 174 0.74 5.44 6.90
N SER A 175 -0.05 5.35 7.97
CA SER A 175 0.44 5.20 9.36
C SER A 175 0.46 3.74 9.87
N SER A 176 0.58 2.76 8.97
CA SER A 176 0.49 1.34 9.36
C SER A 176 1.46 0.97 10.48
N LEU A 177 0.97 0.32 11.53
CA LEU A 177 1.77 -0.16 12.66
C LEU A 177 2.51 -1.46 12.33
N HIS A 178 1.92 -2.28 11.45
CA HIS A 178 2.54 -3.47 10.89
C HIS A 178 1.80 -3.88 9.62
N ASP A 179 2.43 -3.74 8.45
CA ASP A 179 1.78 -4.04 7.17
C ASP A 179 2.75 -4.70 6.19
N GLY A 180 2.37 -5.86 5.65
CA GLY A 180 3.23 -6.63 4.75
C GLY A 180 3.55 -5.88 3.46
N MET A 181 2.54 -5.18 2.90
CA MET A 181 2.71 -4.22 1.81
C MET A 181 1.54 -3.25 1.82
N ASN A 182 1.82 -1.96 1.65
CA ASN A 182 0.78 -0.94 1.59
C ASN A 182 0.57 -0.48 0.16
N LEU A 183 -0.50 -0.96 -0.47
CA LEU A 183 -0.84 -0.60 -1.86
C LEU A 183 -1.44 0.80 -1.97
N VAL A 184 -2.09 1.31 -0.92
CA VAL A 184 -2.60 2.70 -0.86
C VAL A 184 -1.47 3.71 -1.11
N ALA A 185 -0.30 3.48 -0.51
CA ALA A 185 0.90 4.29 -0.77
C ALA A 185 1.27 4.32 -2.27
N LYS A 186 1.26 3.15 -2.92
CA LYS A 186 1.60 3.02 -4.35
C LYS A 186 0.50 3.61 -5.25
N GLU A 187 -0.76 3.47 -4.87
CA GLU A 187 -1.91 4.04 -5.58
C GLU A 187 -1.91 5.56 -5.53
N PHE A 188 -1.62 6.14 -4.36
CA PHE A 188 -1.44 7.59 -4.23
C PHE A 188 -0.34 8.08 -5.17
N VAL A 189 0.83 7.47 -5.12
CA VAL A 189 1.97 7.80 -6.01
C VAL A 189 1.54 7.71 -7.48
N ALA A 190 0.81 6.66 -7.87
CA ALA A 190 0.32 6.50 -9.23
C ALA A 190 -0.74 7.53 -9.66
N ALA A 191 -1.55 8.04 -8.74
CA ALA A 191 -2.56 9.05 -9.00
C ALA A 191 -1.98 10.45 -9.25
N ARG A 192 -0.79 10.76 -8.74
CA ARG A 192 -0.14 12.08 -8.84
C ARG A 192 0.58 12.32 -10.17
N GLN A 193 -0.16 12.34 -11.27
CA GLN A 193 0.37 12.67 -12.60
C GLN A 193 0.92 14.10 -12.71
N ASP A 194 0.45 15.00 -11.85
CA ASP A 194 0.95 16.38 -11.69
C ASP A 194 2.29 16.44 -10.93
N GLU A 195 2.75 15.30 -10.40
CA GLU A 195 3.96 15.13 -9.61
C GLU A 195 3.97 15.98 -8.33
N GLN A 196 2.81 16.44 -7.85
CA GLN A 196 2.72 17.19 -6.60
C GLN A 196 2.17 16.29 -5.49
N GLY A 197 2.08 16.85 -4.29
CA GLY A 197 1.68 16.15 -3.08
C GLY A 197 2.81 15.34 -2.47
N VAL A 198 2.62 14.99 -1.21
CA VAL A 198 3.64 14.32 -0.41
C VAL A 198 3.10 13.01 0.16
N LEU A 199 3.87 11.94 0.04
CA LEU A 199 3.61 10.68 0.74
C LEU A 199 4.33 10.70 2.09
N ILE A 200 3.57 10.57 3.16
CA ILE A 200 4.08 10.27 4.51
C ILE A 200 3.85 8.78 4.74
N LEU A 201 4.89 8.04 5.12
CA LEU A 201 4.85 6.59 5.12
C LEU A 201 5.49 6.03 6.38
N SER A 202 4.75 5.15 7.07
CA SER A 202 5.26 4.41 8.20
C SER A 202 6.44 3.52 7.80
N ALA A 203 7.50 3.55 8.61
CA ALA A 203 8.64 2.62 8.51
C ALA A 203 8.23 1.14 8.67
N PHE A 204 7.05 0.87 9.25
CA PHE A 204 6.52 -0.48 9.47
C PHE A 204 5.61 -0.97 8.33
N ALA A 205 5.45 -0.19 7.26
CA ALA A 205 4.82 -0.66 6.03
C ALA A 205 5.89 -1.27 5.10
N GLY A 206 5.60 -2.44 4.52
CA GLY A 206 6.52 -3.06 3.55
C GLY A 206 6.89 -2.14 2.37
N ALA A 207 5.98 -1.23 1.99
CA ALA A 207 6.22 -0.22 0.96
C ALA A 207 7.38 0.74 1.29
N ALA A 208 7.72 0.95 2.58
CA ALA A 208 8.80 1.85 2.99
C ALA A 208 10.20 1.37 2.56
N HIS A 209 10.34 0.08 2.27
CA HIS A 209 11.58 -0.49 1.73
C HIS A 209 11.81 -0.12 0.28
N GLU A 210 10.75 0.28 -0.44
CA GLU A 210 10.80 0.64 -1.86
C GLU A 210 10.62 2.16 -2.05
N LEU A 211 9.73 2.79 -1.29
CA LEU A 211 9.32 4.19 -1.48
C LEU A 211 10.14 5.15 -0.59
N THR A 212 11.47 5.12 -0.73
CA THR A 212 12.42 5.81 0.17
C THR A 212 12.35 7.34 0.11
N GLU A 213 11.85 7.91 -0.98
CA GLU A 213 11.70 9.35 -1.16
C GLU A 213 10.44 9.93 -0.49
N ALA A 214 9.61 9.07 0.10
CA ALA A 214 8.54 9.47 1.01
C ALA A 214 9.11 10.08 2.30
N LEU A 215 8.26 10.78 3.06
CA LEU A 215 8.60 11.16 4.44
C LEU A 215 8.38 9.93 5.33
N ILE A 216 9.47 9.19 5.60
CA ILE A 216 9.43 8.00 6.45
C ILE A 216 9.30 8.39 7.91
N VAL A 217 8.31 7.84 8.60
CA VAL A 217 8.02 8.15 10.02
C VAL A 217 7.82 6.88 10.84
N ASN A 218 8.10 6.98 12.13
CA ASN A 218 7.61 6.05 13.13
C ASN A 218 6.18 6.48 13.53
N PRO A 219 5.12 5.71 13.21
CA PRO A 219 3.75 6.09 13.55
C PRO A 219 3.48 6.14 15.06
N TYR A 220 4.30 5.49 15.89
CA TYR A 220 4.20 5.59 17.35
C TYR A 220 4.76 6.92 17.89
N ASP A 221 5.55 7.63 17.09
CA ASP A 221 6.05 8.97 17.43
C ASP A 221 5.11 10.02 16.82
N ILE A 222 4.10 10.38 17.60
CA ILE A 222 3.07 11.35 17.22
C ILE A 222 3.68 12.71 16.89
N GLU A 223 4.75 13.09 17.59
CA GLU A 223 5.43 14.37 17.42
C GLU A 223 6.20 14.42 16.09
N GLN A 224 6.90 13.33 15.75
CA GLN A 224 7.55 13.18 14.46
C GLN A 224 6.52 13.14 13.32
N ALA A 225 5.43 12.39 13.46
CA ALA A 225 4.38 12.31 12.46
C ALA A 225 3.72 13.68 12.20
N SER A 226 3.40 14.42 13.26
CA SER A 226 2.90 15.80 13.20
C SER A 226 3.89 16.74 12.48
N THR A 227 5.18 16.64 12.81
CA THR A 227 6.23 17.42 12.15
C THR A 227 6.34 17.10 10.65
N ALA A 228 6.22 15.81 10.29
CA ALA A 228 6.20 15.38 8.89
C ALA A 228 4.97 15.88 8.14
N MET A 229 3.79 15.94 8.77
CA MET A 229 2.59 16.56 8.18
C MET A 229 2.81 18.04 7.91
N HIS A 230 3.35 18.79 8.88
CA HIS A 230 3.66 20.19 8.67
C HIS A 230 4.68 20.40 7.55
N ALA A 231 5.74 19.58 7.51
CA ALA A 231 6.74 19.61 6.45
C ALA A 231 6.12 19.29 5.07
N ALA A 232 5.18 18.35 5.01
CA ALA A 232 4.44 18.02 3.79
C ALA A 232 3.60 19.21 3.28
N LEU A 233 2.85 19.85 4.18
CA LEU A 233 1.99 21.00 3.86
C LEU A 233 2.77 22.25 3.44
N THR A 234 4.00 22.41 3.93
CA THR A 234 4.87 23.56 3.63
C THR A 234 5.95 23.26 2.59
N MET A 235 5.97 22.03 2.04
CA MET A 235 7.00 21.60 1.11
C MET A 235 6.96 22.41 -0.19
N PRO A 236 8.07 23.04 -0.64
CA PRO A 236 8.11 23.72 -1.92
C PRO A 236 7.76 22.77 -3.08
N GLN A 237 6.98 23.26 -4.06
CA GLN A 237 6.52 22.43 -5.19
C GLN A 237 7.65 21.73 -5.94
N GLN A 238 8.81 22.37 -6.09
CA GLN A 238 9.98 21.76 -6.74
C GLN A 238 10.47 20.51 -6.00
N VAL A 239 10.47 20.54 -4.66
CA VAL A 239 10.86 19.41 -3.82
C VAL A 239 9.81 18.30 -3.88
N GLN A 240 8.52 18.66 -3.87
CA GLN A 240 7.43 17.70 -4.07
C GLN A 240 7.60 16.94 -5.39
N ARG A 241 7.81 17.67 -6.50
CA ARG A 241 8.02 17.10 -7.83
C ARG A 241 9.22 16.17 -7.91
N ALA A 242 10.35 16.56 -7.32
CA ALA A 242 11.54 15.72 -7.31
C ALA A 242 11.27 14.38 -6.60
N ARG A 243 10.64 14.41 -5.41
CA ARG A 243 10.29 13.20 -4.65
C ARG A 243 9.25 12.35 -5.38
N MET A 244 8.17 12.97 -5.84
CA MET A 244 7.08 12.25 -6.50
C MET A 244 7.53 11.59 -7.81
N ARG A 245 8.40 12.23 -8.59
CA ARG A 245 9.01 11.62 -9.79
C ARG A 245 9.78 10.35 -9.48
N ALA A 246 10.62 10.37 -8.43
CA ALA A 246 11.39 9.21 -8.01
C ALA A 246 10.45 8.05 -7.61
N LEU A 247 9.45 8.35 -6.76
CA LEU A 247 8.45 7.37 -6.32
C LEU A 247 7.67 6.79 -7.51
N ARG A 248 7.21 7.64 -8.44
CA ARG A 248 6.45 7.22 -9.63
C ARG A 248 7.29 6.35 -10.56
N SER A 249 8.55 6.70 -10.77
CA SER A 249 9.47 5.92 -11.60
C SER A 249 9.59 4.49 -11.06
N LEU A 250 9.81 4.35 -9.75
CA LEU A 250 9.89 3.04 -9.11
C LEU A 250 8.57 2.25 -9.23
N VAL A 251 7.42 2.85 -8.90
CA VAL A 251 6.13 2.15 -8.99
C VAL A 251 5.81 1.73 -10.42
N SER A 252 6.16 2.57 -11.41
CA SER A 252 5.94 2.26 -12.84
C SER A 252 6.77 1.06 -13.30
N GLU A 253 8.03 1.00 -12.87
CA GLU A 253 8.98 -0.04 -13.24
C GLU A 253 8.70 -1.37 -12.50
N PHE A 254 8.33 -1.29 -11.23
CA PHE A 254 8.05 -2.44 -10.36
C PHE A 254 6.55 -2.58 -10.10
N ASN A 255 5.79 -2.76 -11.19
CA ASN A 255 4.33 -2.94 -11.17
C ASN A 255 3.90 -4.41 -10.98
N VAL A 256 2.59 -4.64 -10.87
CA VAL A 256 1.99 -5.96 -10.63
C VAL A 256 2.35 -6.99 -11.73
N TYR A 257 2.50 -6.55 -12.98
CA TYR A 257 2.85 -7.43 -14.10
C TYR A 257 4.28 -7.94 -13.95
N ARG A 258 5.22 -7.07 -13.55
CA ARG A 258 6.60 -7.47 -13.28
C ARG A 258 6.70 -8.36 -12.04
N TRP A 259 5.92 -8.07 -11.00
CA TRP A 259 5.81 -8.92 -9.81
C TRP A 259 5.36 -10.35 -10.18
N ALA A 260 4.25 -10.48 -10.93
CA ALA A 260 3.73 -11.77 -11.37
C ALA A 260 4.73 -12.49 -12.31
N GLY A 261 5.32 -11.76 -13.26
CA GLY A 261 6.31 -12.30 -14.18
C GLY A 261 7.54 -12.87 -13.48
N ARG A 262 8.08 -12.18 -12.46
CA ARG A 262 9.21 -12.68 -11.66
C ARG A 262 8.86 -14.01 -10.96
N MET A 263 7.71 -14.07 -10.30
CA MET A 263 7.27 -15.28 -9.60
C MET A 263 7.08 -16.46 -10.56
N LEU A 264 6.48 -16.22 -11.74
CA LEU A 264 6.26 -17.25 -12.75
C LEU A 264 7.58 -17.72 -13.39
N LEU A 265 8.53 -16.81 -13.66
CA LEU A 265 9.84 -17.15 -14.19
C LEU A 265 10.64 -18.02 -13.21
N ASP A 266 10.63 -17.69 -11.93
CA ASP A 266 11.32 -18.50 -10.92
C ASP A 266 10.67 -19.88 -10.75
N ALA A 267 9.33 -19.97 -10.81
CA ALA A 267 8.62 -21.24 -10.83
C ALA A 267 8.95 -22.09 -12.07
N ALA A 268 9.05 -21.47 -13.26
CA ALA A 268 9.43 -22.15 -14.49
C ALA A 268 10.85 -22.71 -14.43
N ARG A 269 11.81 -21.93 -13.93
CA ARG A 269 13.21 -22.36 -13.72
C ARG A 269 13.31 -23.56 -12.78
N LEU A 270 12.52 -23.57 -11.71
CA LEU A 270 12.47 -24.70 -10.78
C LEU A 270 11.99 -25.99 -11.46
N ARG A 271 10.94 -25.89 -12.27
CA ARG A 271 10.40 -27.03 -13.02
C ARG A 271 11.40 -27.56 -14.06
N GLU A 272 12.10 -26.66 -14.74
CA GLU A 272 13.14 -27.03 -15.71
C GLU A 272 14.31 -27.76 -15.04
N ARG A 273 14.81 -27.24 -13.90
CA ARG A 273 15.88 -27.89 -13.12
C ARG A 273 15.47 -29.28 -12.66
N ALA A 274 14.25 -29.45 -12.16
CA ALA A 274 13.73 -30.75 -11.74
C ALA A 274 13.64 -31.74 -12.92
N ARG A 275 13.22 -31.27 -14.11
CA ARG A 275 13.17 -32.08 -15.33
C ARG A 275 14.57 -32.56 -15.74
N LEU A 276 15.56 -31.67 -15.76
CA LEU A 276 16.94 -32.02 -16.13
C LEU A 276 17.56 -33.01 -15.13
N GLN A 277 17.31 -32.84 -13.83
CA GLN A 277 17.75 -33.78 -12.79
C GLN A 277 17.12 -35.17 -12.96
N ASN A 278 15.81 -35.23 -13.28
CA ASN A 278 15.14 -36.50 -13.56
C ASN A 278 15.71 -37.20 -14.81
N GLN A 279 16.01 -36.45 -15.87
CA GLN A 279 16.63 -37.00 -17.09
C GLN A 279 18.03 -37.58 -16.82
N LEU A 280 18.83 -36.93 -15.98
CA LEU A 280 20.15 -37.42 -15.57
C LEU A 280 20.04 -38.68 -14.69
N ALA A 281 19.06 -38.74 -13.80
CA ALA A 281 18.83 -39.91 -12.95
C ALA A 281 18.23 -41.11 -13.71
N HIS A 282 17.50 -40.87 -14.81
CA HIS A 282 16.77 -41.89 -15.58
C HIS A 282 17.02 -41.73 -17.10
N PRO A 283 18.26 -41.93 -17.58
CA PRO A 283 18.66 -41.60 -18.95
C PRO A 283 17.90 -42.39 -20.04
N ASN A 284 17.36 -43.57 -19.72
CA ASN A 284 16.64 -44.43 -20.68
C ASN A 284 15.11 -44.21 -20.74
N SER A 285 14.56 -43.20 -20.06
CA SER A 285 13.11 -42.91 -20.05
C SER A 285 12.64 -41.92 -21.13
N ALA A 286 13.56 -41.36 -21.91
CA ALA A 286 13.28 -40.34 -22.92
C ALA A 286 13.09 -40.94 -24.32
N ALA A 287 12.05 -41.76 -24.54
CA ALA A 287 11.55 -42.05 -25.88
C ALA A 287 10.07 -42.48 -25.83
N SER A 288 9.18 -41.50 -25.82
CA SER A 288 7.84 -41.66 -26.41
C SER A 288 7.50 -40.35 -27.10
N PRO A 289 7.49 -40.30 -28.45
CA PRO A 289 6.94 -39.16 -29.16
C PRO A 289 5.44 -39.07 -28.84
N LEU A 290 4.94 -37.85 -28.69
CA LEU A 290 3.52 -37.56 -28.73
C LEU A 290 2.90 -38.27 -29.94
N ALA A 291 2.10 -39.30 -29.69
CA ALA A 291 1.25 -39.91 -30.71
C ALA A 291 0.18 -38.87 -31.09
N LEU A 292 0.43 -38.16 -32.19
CA LEU A 292 -0.63 -37.55 -32.99
C LEU A 292 -1.54 -38.69 -33.43
N GLY A 293 -2.72 -38.80 -32.81
CA GLY A 293 -3.74 -39.77 -33.18
C GLY A 293 -4.14 -39.61 -34.65
N PRO A 294 -4.45 -40.70 -35.37
CA PRO A 294 -4.76 -40.62 -36.78
C PRO A 294 -6.10 -39.90 -36.99
N MET A 295 -6.10 -38.87 -37.84
CA MET A 295 -7.33 -38.39 -38.48
C MET A 295 -7.85 -39.49 -39.41
N GLY A 296 -8.81 -40.27 -38.91
CA GLY A 296 -9.58 -41.20 -39.72
C GLY A 296 -10.46 -40.43 -40.71
N ARG A 297 -10.12 -40.53 -41.99
CA ARG A 297 -11.03 -40.25 -43.12
C ARG A 297 -12.16 -41.28 -43.10
N GLN A 298 -13.41 -40.83 -43.10
CA GLN A 298 -14.54 -41.62 -43.61
C GLN A 298 -14.76 -41.26 -45.09
N PRO A 299 -14.85 -42.23 -46.01
CA PRO A 299 -15.44 -42.02 -47.32
C PRO A 299 -16.87 -42.58 -47.41
N ALA A 300 -17.67 -41.89 -48.22
CA ALA A 300 -18.99 -42.20 -48.77
C ALA A 300 -20.18 -42.26 -47.81
#